data_AF-A0A941QVE8-F1
#
_entry.id   AF-A0A941QVE8-F1
#
_cell.length_a   1.000
_cell.length_b   1.000
_cell.length_c   1.000
_cell.angle_alpha   90.00
_cell.angle_beta   90.00
_cell.angle_gamma   90.00
#
_symmetry.space_group_name_H-M   'P 1'
#
loop_
_entity.id
_entity.type
_entity.pdbx_description
1 polymer ?
#
loop_
_entity_poly.entity_id
_entity_poly.type
_entity_poly.pdbx_seq_one_letter_code
_entity_poly.pdbx_strand_id
1 'polypeptide(L)'
;MQYSYNELDIDTSTHKGKYVGIFDDHNIPEIPTSAFLVFLRDYKGVSLSTLHSYASTLVHFLNTVYASPSVRSWDRITPTQVKHYLENDRAVNLKSSSIEGCISRLKQFFEWANENGWLEESLKLSWILSHEKMAELKQYQAQQASTDPLSLFSQYISPSEFKFFLRFNPRKRSFERARDEIVLSLAYLSGFRSAETVNPDNINLKRIKKAIEDANDQGLKGFYLSIIGKGLNGGKVRNVYIPPELKNKILAFIRGPLKRKCPKADLLICKMVKGQSLPLETHHATSLFGETLNKLLSEGEIEETSAWRAHAKYRRFHSLRHSYATNFAMEIRLGKGFEKTLQERMGHAHITTTHIYLHFEAVLAGDHQAANKFGFNPDAGTCLESTQELINDQD
;
A
#
# COMPACT_ATOMS: atom_id res chain seq x y z
N MET A 1 -25.34 -17.07 -16.32
CA MET A 1 -25.42 -15.68 -15.85
C MET A 1 -24.02 -15.27 -15.47
N GLN A 2 -23.50 -14.20 -16.05
CA GLN A 2 -22.14 -13.72 -15.79
C GLN A 2 -22.22 -12.34 -15.15
N TYR A 3 -21.57 -12.17 -14.01
CA TYR A 3 -21.54 -10.93 -13.27
C TYR A 3 -20.31 -10.10 -13.59
N SER A 4 -20.49 -8.79 -13.54
CA SER A 4 -19.46 -7.76 -13.63
C SER A 4 -19.76 -6.63 -12.64
N TYR A 5 -18.82 -5.71 -12.42
CA TYR A 5 -19.05 -4.55 -11.57
C TYR A 5 -18.67 -3.26 -12.29
N ASN A 6 -19.43 -2.19 -12.02
CA ASN A 6 -19.25 -0.89 -12.65
C ASN A 6 -19.29 0.25 -11.61
N GLU A 7 -18.57 1.34 -11.86
CA GLU A 7 -18.75 2.58 -11.09
C GLU A 7 -20.08 3.23 -11.45
N LEU A 8 -20.74 3.79 -10.44
CA LEU A 8 -22.01 4.51 -10.58
C LEU A 8 -21.87 5.90 -9.95
N ASP A 9 -22.25 6.93 -10.68
CA ASP A 9 -22.44 8.27 -10.12
C ASP A 9 -23.89 8.38 -9.60
N ILE A 10 -24.05 8.43 -8.28
CA ILE A 10 -25.35 8.47 -7.61
C ILE A 10 -25.57 9.88 -7.05
N ASP A 11 -26.72 10.48 -7.37
CA ASP A 11 -27.18 11.75 -6.81
C ASP A 11 -28.66 11.60 -6.40
N THR A 12 -28.88 11.10 -5.19
CA THR A 12 -30.20 10.97 -4.58
C THR A 12 -30.28 11.81 -3.30
N SER A 13 -31.47 11.86 -2.69
CA SER A 13 -31.66 12.52 -1.40
C SER A 13 -30.86 11.86 -0.27
N THR A 14 -30.57 10.56 -0.38
CA THR A 14 -29.91 9.76 0.66
C THR A 14 -28.45 9.42 0.36
N HIS A 15 -28.05 9.36 -0.92
CA HIS A 15 -26.71 8.95 -1.35
C HIS A 15 -26.17 9.93 -2.40
N LYS A 16 -24.94 10.40 -2.21
CA LYS A 16 -24.28 11.32 -3.15
C LYS A 16 -22.84 10.95 -3.40
N GLY A 17 -22.47 10.79 -4.67
CA GLY A 17 -21.11 10.57 -5.12
C GLY A 17 -20.93 9.26 -5.88
N LYS A 18 -19.68 8.80 -5.94
CA LYS A 18 -19.28 7.57 -6.64
C LYS A 18 -19.50 6.32 -5.79
N TYR A 19 -20.10 5.32 -6.40
CA TYR A 19 -20.36 3.98 -5.85
C TYR A 19 -19.92 2.89 -6.83
N VAL A 20 -19.99 1.64 -6.40
CA VAL A 20 -19.76 0.46 -7.24
C VAL A 20 -20.95 -0.47 -7.07
N GLY A 21 -21.54 -0.90 -8.19
CA GLY A 21 -22.61 -1.90 -8.21
C GLY A 21 -22.16 -3.16 -8.97
N ILE A 22 -22.77 -4.30 -8.65
CA ILE A 22 -22.56 -5.58 -9.32
C ILE A 22 -23.80 -5.90 -10.15
N PHE A 23 -23.60 -6.30 -11.40
CA PHE A 23 -24.66 -6.50 -12.39
C PHE A 23 -24.46 -7.81 -13.14
N ASP A 24 -25.55 -8.46 -13.54
CA ASP A 24 -25.52 -9.58 -14.48
C ASP A 24 -25.32 -9.11 -15.94
N ASP A 25 -25.32 -10.07 -16.87
CA ASP A 25 -25.18 -9.86 -18.30
C ASP A 25 -26.38 -9.16 -18.96
N HIS A 26 -27.48 -8.99 -18.23
CA HIS A 26 -28.65 -8.21 -18.61
C HIS A 26 -28.71 -6.84 -17.93
N ASN A 27 -27.62 -6.43 -17.27
CA ASN A 27 -27.49 -5.18 -16.52
C ASN A 27 -28.49 -5.08 -15.34
N ILE A 28 -28.94 -6.21 -14.81
CA ILE A 28 -29.77 -6.28 -13.61
C ILE A 28 -28.85 -6.32 -12.39
N PRO A 29 -29.06 -5.45 -11.39
CA PRO A 29 -28.21 -5.40 -10.21
C PRO A 29 -28.36 -6.67 -9.36
N GLU A 30 -27.23 -7.23 -8.96
CA GLU A 30 -27.16 -8.25 -7.93
C GLU A 30 -27.36 -7.56 -6.57
N ILE A 31 -28.56 -7.72 -6.01
CA ILE A 31 -29.05 -6.83 -4.94
C ILE A 31 -28.24 -6.98 -3.65
N PRO A 32 -28.05 -8.17 -3.05
CA PRO A 32 -27.34 -8.30 -1.78
C PRO A 32 -25.90 -7.78 -1.85
N THR A 33 -25.15 -8.09 -2.90
CA THR A 33 -23.77 -7.62 -3.01
C THR A 33 -23.68 -6.13 -3.31
N SER A 34 -24.55 -5.59 -4.15
CA SER A 34 -24.59 -4.15 -4.41
C SER A 34 -24.99 -3.36 -3.16
N ALA A 35 -25.97 -3.85 -2.40
CA ALA A 35 -26.37 -3.26 -1.12
C ALA A 35 -25.24 -3.30 -0.08
N PHE A 36 -24.47 -4.38 -0.01
CA PHE A 36 -23.28 -4.46 0.84
C PHE A 36 -22.22 -3.42 0.46
N LEU A 37 -21.96 -3.22 -0.84
CA LEU A 37 -21.00 -2.22 -1.31
C LEU A 37 -21.44 -0.79 -0.94
N VAL A 38 -22.74 -0.49 -1.02
CA VAL A 38 -23.31 0.78 -0.53
C VAL A 38 -23.12 0.89 0.98
N PHE A 39 -23.43 -0.17 1.75
CA PHE A 39 -23.21 -0.19 3.19
C PHE A 39 -21.75 0.11 3.57
N LEU A 40 -20.79 -0.54 2.91
CA LEU A 40 -19.38 -0.29 3.13
C LEU A 40 -19.00 1.17 2.84
N ARG A 41 -19.54 1.74 1.76
CA ARG A 41 -19.24 3.12 1.35
C ARG A 41 -19.76 4.13 2.38
N ASP A 42 -21.02 3.99 2.78
CA ASP A 42 -21.71 5.02 3.56
C ASP A 42 -21.51 4.86 5.06
N TYR A 43 -21.58 3.63 5.56
CA TYR A 43 -21.53 3.35 6.99
C TYR A 43 -20.13 3.02 7.50
N LYS A 44 -19.29 2.39 6.66
CA LYS A 44 -17.89 2.08 7.01
C LYS A 44 -16.89 3.07 6.43
N GLY A 45 -17.33 4.01 5.59
CA GLY A 45 -16.49 5.05 5.01
C GLY A 45 -15.35 4.52 4.14
N VAL A 46 -15.50 3.34 3.52
CA VAL A 46 -14.39 2.74 2.77
C VAL A 46 -14.10 3.54 1.48
N SER A 47 -12.84 3.53 1.06
CA SER A 47 -12.41 4.18 -0.19
C SER A 47 -12.93 3.45 -1.44
N LEU A 48 -13.09 4.16 -2.56
CA LEU A 48 -13.47 3.58 -3.86
C LEU A 48 -12.54 2.43 -4.29
N SER A 49 -11.23 2.58 -4.12
CA SER A 49 -10.28 1.49 -4.42
C SER A 49 -10.51 0.26 -3.55
N THR A 50 -10.92 0.46 -2.29
CA THR A 50 -11.29 -0.66 -1.42
C THR A 50 -12.60 -1.29 -1.88
N LEU A 51 -13.62 -0.50 -2.28
CA LEU A 51 -14.86 -1.01 -2.87
C LEU A 51 -14.62 -1.86 -4.11
N HIS A 52 -13.80 -1.39 -5.03
CA HIS A 52 -13.37 -2.17 -6.21
C HIS A 52 -12.77 -3.53 -5.81
N SER A 53 -11.98 -3.56 -4.73
CA SER A 53 -11.40 -4.80 -4.22
C SER A 53 -12.45 -5.75 -3.63
N TYR A 54 -13.50 -5.24 -2.97
CA TYR A 54 -14.65 -6.03 -2.54
C TYR A 54 -15.46 -6.52 -3.73
N ALA A 55 -15.84 -5.62 -4.64
CA ALA A 55 -16.62 -5.94 -5.83
C ALA A 55 -15.95 -7.01 -6.70
N SER A 56 -14.65 -6.88 -6.96
CA SER A 56 -13.88 -7.90 -7.69
C SER A 56 -13.88 -9.26 -7.00
N THR A 57 -13.82 -9.30 -5.66
CA THR A 57 -13.89 -10.55 -4.89
C THR A 57 -15.28 -11.18 -4.99
N LEU A 58 -16.33 -10.37 -4.86
CA LEU A 58 -17.72 -10.82 -4.90
C LEU A 58 -18.13 -11.27 -6.30
N VAL A 59 -17.76 -10.55 -7.36
CA VAL A 59 -17.99 -10.95 -8.76
C VAL A 59 -17.32 -12.27 -9.07
N HIS A 60 -16.07 -12.44 -8.66
CA HIS A 60 -15.37 -13.71 -8.87
C HIS A 60 -16.08 -14.85 -8.13
N PHE A 61 -16.45 -14.63 -6.87
CA PHE A 61 -17.16 -15.63 -6.08
C PHE A 61 -18.50 -16.00 -6.73
N LEU A 62 -19.31 -15.02 -7.12
CA LEU A 62 -20.58 -15.20 -7.82
C LEU A 62 -20.41 -16.02 -9.10
N ASN A 63 -19.47 -15.62 -9.96
CA ASN A 63 -19.23 -16.30 -11.23
C ASN A 63 -18.73 -17.74 -11.04
N THR A 64 -18.01 -18.04 -9.96
CA THR A 64 -17.57 -19.41 -9.65
C THR A 64 -18.68 -20.25 -9.03
N VAL A 65 -19.41 -19.71 -8.04
CA VAL A 65 -20.42 -20.49 -7.29
C VAL A 65 -21.70 -20.69 -8.10
N TYR A 66 -22.15 -19.67 -8.85
CA TYR A 66 -23.36 -19.76 -9.69
C TYR A 66 -23.10 -20.41 -11.06
N ALA A 67 -21.85 -20.80 -11.37
CA ALA A 67 -21.58 -21.69 -12.50
C ALA A 67 -22.24 -23.08 -12.30
N SER A 68 -22.50 -23.49 -11.05
CA SER A 68 -23.29 -24.68 -10.76
C SER A 68 -24.78 -24.39 -10.99
N PRO A 69 -25.51 -25.17 -11.83
CA PRO A 69 -26.94 -24.96 -12.09
C PRO A 69 -27.84 -25.02 -10.84
N SER A 70 -27.32 -25.59 -9.74
CA SER A 70 -28.02 -25.83 -8.49
C SER A 70 -28.16 -24.59 -7.59
N VAL A 71 -27.39 -23.53 -7.84
CA VAL A 71 -27.38 -22.30 -7.02
C VAL A 71 -27.77 -21.12 -7.89
N ARG A 72 -28.87 -20.45 -7.54
CA ARG A 72 -29.34 -19.24 -8.24
C ARG A 72 -29.52 -18.03 -7.32
N SER A 73 -29.21 -18.20 -6.04
CA SER A 73 -29.51 -17.21 -5.02
C SER A 73 -28.69 -17.48 -3.74
N TRP A 74 -28.48 -16.43 -2.95
CA TRP A 74 -27.63 -16.46 -1.76
C TRP A 74 -28.14 -17.38 -0.66
N ASP A 75 -29.46 -17.57 -0.57
CA ASP A 75 -30.12 -18.50 0.37
C ASP A 75 -29.74 -19.96 0.15
N ARG A 76 -29.25 -20.32 -1.05
CA ARG A 76 -28.88 -21.71 -1.39
C ARG A 76 -27.38 -21.98 -1.33
N ILE A 77 -26.57 -21.01 -0.89
CA ILE A 77 -25.13 -21.20 -0.78
C ILE A 77 -24.82 -22.07 0.43
N THR A 78 -24.15 -23.18 0.19
CA THR A 78 -23.77 -24.12 1.25
C THR A 78 -22.35 -23.86 1.76
N PRO A 79 -22.03 -24.20 3.03
CA PRO A 79 -20.67 -24.14 3.54
C PRO A 79 -19.66 -24.94 2.69
N THR A 80 -20.10 -26.06 2.12
CA THR A 80 -19.29 -26.89 1.21
C THR A 80 -18.87 -26.15 -0.05
N GLN A 81 -19.77 -25.36 -0.65
CA GLN A 81 -19.46 -24.57 -1.85
C GLN A 81 -18.49 -23.43 -1.56
N VAL A 82 -18.65 -22.75 -0.42
CA VAL A 82 -17.69 -21.72 0.02
C VAL A 82 -16.32 -22.34 0.26
N LYS A 83 -16.25 -23.49 0.94
CA LYS A 83 -14.99 -24.22 1.15
C LYS A 83 -14.35 -24.63 -0.18
N HIS A 84 -15.12 -25.22 -1.09
CA HIS A 84 -14.65 -25.63 -2.41
C HIS A 84 -14.09 -24.44 -3.21
N TYR A 85 -14.79 -23.29 -3.21
CA TYR A 85 -14.30 -22.07 -3.82
C TYR A 85 -12.95 -21.63 -3.23
N LEU A 86 -12.83 -21.59 -1.91
CA LEU A 86 -11.60 -21.15 -1.25
C LEU A 86 -10.42 -22.10 -1.52
N GLU A 87 -10.62 -23.41 -1.44
CA GLU A 87 -9.55 -24.41 -1.55
C GLU A 87 -9.16 -24.75 -3.00
N ASN A 88 -10.13 -24.83 -3.91
CA ASN A 88 -9.89 -25.37 -5.26
C ASN A 88 -9.80 -24.30 -6.33
N ASP A 89 -10.35 -23.11 -6.10
CA ASP A 89 -10.25 -21.99 -7.03
C ASP A 89 -9.25 -20.94 -6.54
N ARG A 90 -9.45 -20.42 -5.33
CA ARG A 90 -8.61 -19.31 -4.82
C ARG A 90 -7.23 -19.78 -4.37
N ALA A 91 -7.15 -20.87 -3.61
CA ALA A 91 -5.87 -21.35 -3.09
C ALA A 91 -4.94 -21.96 -4.16
N VAL A 92 -5.48 -22.35 -5.32
CA VAL A 92 -4.67 -22.80 -6.45
C VAL A 92 -4.12 -21.62 -7.25
N ASN A 93 -4.92 -20.55 -7.42
CA ASN A 93 -4.62 -19.47 -8.36
C ASN A 93 -4.01 -18.21 -7.70
N LEU A 94 -4.00 -18.11 -6.38
CA LEU A 94 -3.54 -16.92 -5.67
C LEU A 94 -2.37 -17.18 -4.72
N LYS A 95 -1.58 -16.13 -4.50
CA LYS A 95 -0.66 -16.06 -3.35
C LYS A 95 -1.44 -16.02 -2.04
N SER A 96 -0.88 -16.58 -0.97
CA SER A 96 -1.58 -16.73 0.32
C SER A 96 -2.12 -15.42 0.91
N SER A 97 -1.38 -14.32 0.82
CA SER A 97 -1.86 -13.00 1.27
C SER A 97 -3.08 -12.51 0.49
N SER A 98 -3.19 -12.87 -0.79
CA SER A 98 -4.37 -12.59 -1.61
C SER A 98 -5.56 -13.48 -1.23
N ILE A 99 -5.31 -14.72 -0.77
CA ILE A 99 -6.34 -15.63 -0.24
C ILE A 99 -6.88 -15.08 1.09
N GLU A 100 -6.01 -14.69 2.02
CA GLU A 100 -6.42 -14.08 3.30
C GLU A 100 -7.28 -12.83 3.08
N GLY A 101 -6.88 -11.98 2.13
CA GLY A 101 -7.68 -10.82 1.74
C GLY A 101 -9.04 -11.22 1.15
N CYS A 102 -9.11 -12.30 0.36
CA CYS A 102 -10.36 -12.83 -0.17
C CYS A 102 -11.28 -13.34 0.96
N ILE A 103 -10.75 -14.15 1.87
CA ILE A 103 -11.46 -14.68 3.04
C ILE A 103 -12.00 -13.54 3.90
N SER A 104 -11.19 -12.52 4.22
CA SER A 104 -11.61 -11.38 5.04
C SER A 104 -12.78 -10.60 4.42
N ARG A 105 -12.79 -10.44 3.09
CA ARG A 105 -13.88 -9.73 2.39
C ARG A 105 -15.16 -10.55 2.32
N LEU A 106 -15.05 -11.84 2.03
CA LEU A 106 -16.20 -12.75 2.03
C LEU A 106 -16.80 -12.88 3.43
N LYS A 107 -15.97 -13.04 4.45
CA LYS A 107 -16.41 -13.09 5.84
C LYS A 107 -17.25 -11.88 6.22
N GLN A 108 -16.76 -10.67 5.94
CA GLN A 108 -17.50 -9.44 6.20
C GLN A 108 -18.82 -9.35 5.41
N PHE A 109 -18.83 -9.82 4.16
CA PHE A 109 -20.07 -9.87 3.37
C PHE A 109 -21.09 -10.83 3.99
N PHE A 110 -20.71 -12.06 4.31
CA PHE A 110 -21.63 -13.07 4.85
C PHE A 110 -22.12 -12.72 6.26
N GLU A 111 -21.27 -12.13 7.11
CA GLU A 111 -21.67 -11.59 8.42
C GLU A 111 -22.70 -10.48 8.24
N TRP A 112 -22.43 -9.50 7.37
CA TRP A 112 -23.38 -8.44 7.05
C TRP A 112 -24.69 -8.97 6.46
N ALA A 113 -24.62 -9.93 5.55
CA ALA A 113 -25.79 -10.53 4.90
C ALA A 113 -26.69 -11.22 5.94
N ASN A 114 -26.10 -11.94 6.88
CA ASN A 114 -26.81 -12.57 8.00
C ASN A 114 -27.45 -11.51 8.93
N GLU A 115 -26.70 -10.49 9.33
CA GLU A 115 -27.18 -9.40 10.19
C GLU A 115 -28.34 -8.59 9.58
N ASN A 116 -28.40 -8.52 8.24
CA ASN A 116 -29.41 -7.75 7.51
C ASN A 116 -30.52 -8.63 6.89
N GLY A 117 -30.60 -9.92 7.26
CA GLY A 117 -31.70 -10.81 6.87
C GLY A 117 -31.66 -11.29 5.41
N TRP A 118 -30.52 -11.21 4.74
CA TRP A 118 -30.33 -11.74 3.38
C TRP A 118 -30.12 -13.26 3.34
N LEU A 119 -29.93 -13.89 4.49
CA LEU A 119 -29.72 -15.34 4.65
C LEU A 119 -30.78 -15.88 5.62
N GLU A 120 -31.50 -16.94 5.24
CA GLU A 120 -32.56 -17.54 6.07
C GLU A 120 -32.02 -18.24 7.33
N GLU A 121 -30.82 -18.81 7.24
CA GLU A 121 -30.12 -19.43 8.36
C GLU A 121 -28.69 -18.89 8.47
N SER A 122 -28.18 -18.75 9.71
CA SER A 122 -26.79 -18.39 9.94
C SER A 122 -25.87 -19.48 9.38
N LEU A 123 -25.35 -19.25 8.17
CA LEU A 123 -24.39 -20.14 7.53
C LEU A 123 -23.18 -20.31 8.44
N LYS A 124 -23.01 -21.50 9.01
CA LYS A 124 -21.81 -21.88 9.77
C LYS A 124 -20.65 -22.11 8.81
N LEU A 125 -20.05 -21.02 8.34
CA LEU A 125 -18.93 -21.04 7.41
C LEU A 125 -17.60 -21.26 8.16
N SER A 126 -16.85 -22.27 7.73
CA SER A 126 -15.44 -22.40 8.11
C SER A 126 -14.59 -21.56 7.17
N TRP A 127 -13.95 -20.53 7.72
CA TRP A 127 -12.98 -19.69 7.00
C TRP A 127 -11.55 -20.24 7.07
N ILE A 128 -11.38 -21.40 7.72
CA ILE A 128 -10.10 -22.08 7.88
C ILE A 128 -9.95 -23.09 6.74
N LEU A 129 -8.86 -22.99 5.99
CA LEU A 129 -8.48 -23.98 4.96
C LEU A 129 -8.09 -25.31 5.63
N SER A 130 -8.31 -26.43 4.95
CA SER A 130 -7.90 -27.76 5.44
C SER A 130 -6.43 -27.80 5.83
N HIS A 131 -6.07 -28.64 6.80
CA HIS A 131 -4.67 -28.79 7.23
C HIS A 131 -3.78 -29.24 6.08
N GLU A 132 -4.28 -30.12 5.20
CA GLU A 132 -3.63 -30.52 3.96
C GLU A 132 -3.36 -29.32 3.06
N LYS A 133 -4.38 -28.47 2.82
CA LYS A 133 -4.22 -27.31 1.95
C LYS A 133 -3.29 -26.26 2.54
N MET A 134 -3.35 -26.06 3.86
CA MET A 134 -2.40 -25.19 4.55
C MET A 134 -0.98 -25.73 4.48
N ALA A 135 -0.77 -27.05 4.59
CA ALA A 135 0.53 -27.68 4.46
C ALA A 135 1.09 -27.53 3.03
N GLU A 136 0.26 -27.72 2.00
CA GLU A 136 0.63 -27.46 0.59
C GLU A 136 1.04 -26.00 0.38
N LEU A 137 0.23 -25.05 0.85
CA LEU A 137 0.51 -23.62 0.74
C LEU A 137 1.79 -23.26 1.50
N LYS A 138 2.01 -23.83 2.70
CA LYS A 138 3.24 -23.64 3.48
C LYS A 138 4.45 -24.24 2.79
N GLN A 139 4.36 -25.42 2.19
CA GLN A 139 5.46 -26.02 1.43
C GLN A 139 5.79 -25.19 0.20
N TYR A 140 4.79 -24.71 -0.53
CA TYR A 140 4.98 -23.80 -1.66
C TYR A 140 5.59 -22.45 -1.21
N GLN A 141 5.16 -21.94 -0.05
CA GLN A 141 5.75 -20.75 0.59
C GLN A 141 7.15 -20.98 1.14
N ALA A 142 7.48 -22.18 1.63
CA ALA A 142 8.81 -22.55 2.13
C ALA A 142 9.79 -22.75 0.96
N GLN A 143 9.31 -23.32 -0.15
CA GLN A 143 10.04 -23.35 -1.43
C GLN A 143 10.20 -21.94 -2.02
N GLN A 144 9.25 -21.04 -1.76
CA GLN A 144 9.34 -19.61 -2.08
C GLN A 144 9.83 -18.74 -0.92
N ALA A 145 10.34 -19.32 0.18
CA ALA A 145 10.84 -18.58 1.33
C ALA A 145 12.18 -17.99 0.94
N SER A 146 12.10 -17.00 0.08
CA SER A 146 13.19 -16.11 -0.19
C SER A 146 13.52 -15.45 1.14
N THR A 147 14.82 -15.38 1.44
CA THR A 147 15.39 -14.43 2.39
C THR A 147 14.97 -12.98 2.09
N ASP A 148 14.30 -12.75 0.96
CA ASP A 148 13.75 -11.49 0.50
C ASP A 148 12.22 -11.54 0.23
N PRO A 149 11.38 -11.54 1.28
CA PRO A 149 9.91 -11.63 1.18
C PRO A 149 9.27 -10.42 0.48
N LEU A 150 10.00 -9.32 0.35
CA LEU A 150 9.55 -8.12 -0.35
C LEU A 150 10.18 -7.99 -1.74
N SER A 151 10.97 -8.97 -2.21
CA SER A 151 11.70 -8.89 -3.49
C SER A 151 12.58 -7.62 -3.60
N LEU A 152 13.11 -7.13 -2.48
CA LEU A 152 14.04 -6.03 -2.34
C LEU A 152 15.26 -6.13 -3.25
N PHE A 153 15.81 -7.31 -3.56
CA PHE A 153 16.89 -7.45 -4.54
C PHE A 153 16.50 -6.88 -5.91
N SER A 154 15.27 -7.14 -6.35
CA SER A 154 14.75 -6.62 -7.61
C SER A 154 14.16 -5.22 -7.50
N GLN A 155 13.75 -4.80 -6.30
CA GLN A 155 13.07 -3.53 -6.11
C GLN A 155 13.99 -2.40 -5.66
N TYR A 156 15.10 -2.70 -4.98
CA TYR A 156 16.00 -1.68 -4.47
C TYR A 156 16.59 -0.84 -5.60
N ILE A 157 16.62 0.46 -5.34
CA ILE A 157 17.12 1.52 -6.22
C ILE A 157 18.13 2.30 -5.39
N SER A 158 19.40 2.22 -5.77
CA SER A 158 20.50 2.92 -5.10
C SER A 158 20.40 4.46 -5.27
N PRO A 159 21.12 5.25 -4.45
CA PRO A 159 21.08 6.72 -4.56
C PRO A 159 21.52 7.25 -5.92
N SER A 160 22.51 6.61 -6.56
CA SER A 160 22.98 6.95 -7.91
C SER A 160 21.92 6.62 -8.96
N GLU A 161 21.31 5.43 -8.91
CA GLU A 161 20.22 5.05 -9.79
C GLU A 161 19.03 5.99 -9.66
N PHE A 162 18.65 6.38 -8.44
CA PHE A 162 17.55 7.32 -8.23
C PHE A 162 17.85 8.70 -8.82
N LYS A 163 19.06 9.23 -8.59
CA LYS A 163 19.48 10.51 -9.16
C LYS A 163 19.49 10.47 -10.70
N PHE A 164 19.88 9.35 -11.29
CA PHE A 164 19.80 9.12 -12.72
C PHE A 164 18.36 9.05 -13.20
N PHE A 165 17.50 8.29 -12.52
CA PHE A 165 16.07 8.14 -12.81
C PHE A 165 15.33 9.47 -12.90
N LEU A 166 15.62 10.42 -12.01
CA LEU A 166 14.99 11.74 -12.01
C LEU A 166 15.24 12.55 -13.30
N ARG A 167 16.31 12.26 -14.06
CA ARG A 167 16.62 12.92 -15.33
C ARG A 167 15.57 12.62 -16.41
N PHE A 168 14.90 11.48 -16.30
CA PHE A 168 13.91 10.98 -17.25
C PHE A 168 12.47 11.37 -16.89
N ASN A 169 12.29 12.42 -16.08
CA ASN A 169 10.97 12.94 -15.78
C ASN A 169 10.20 13.24 -17.10
N PRO A 170 9.01 12.64 -17.30
CA PRO A 170 8.28 12.72 -18.57
C PRO A 170 7.64 14.09 -18.82
N ARG A 171 7.54 14.95 -17.79
CA ARG A 171 6.88 16.24 -17.91
C ARG A 171 7.75 17.24 -18.68
N LYS A 172 7.13 18.01 -19.56
CA LYS A 172 7.81 19.03 -20.38
C LYS A 172 7.91 20.38 -19.67
N ARG A 173 6.85 20.77 -18.96
CA ARG A 173 6.72 22.08 -18.32
C ARG A 173 7.45 22.13 -16.97
N SER A 174 8.09 23.27 -16.68
CA SER A 174 8.95 23.43 -15.50
C SER A 174 8.21 23.27 -14.16
N PHE A 175 6.96 23.73 -14.07
CA PHE A 175 6.13 23.54 -12.89
C PHE A 175 5.87 22.06 -12.61
N GLU A 176 5.36 21.33 -13.60
CA GLU A 176 5.03 19.92 -13.49
C GLU A 176 6.29 19.07 -13.25
N ARG A 177 7.42 19.40 -13.89
CA ARG A 177 8.72 18.75 -13.66
C ARG A 177 9.17 18.87 -12.20
N ALA A 178 9.23 20.10 -11.68
CA ALA A 178 9.70 20.35 -10.31
C ALA A 178 8.74 19.74 -9.27
N ARG A 179 7.42 19.80 -9.51
CA ARG A 179 6.41 19.15 -8.68
C ARG A 179 6.61 17.63 -8.65
N ASP A 180 6.71 17.00 -9.82
CA ASP A 180 6.79 15.55 -9.95
C ASP A 180 8.14 15.00 -9.42
N GLU A 181 9.22 15.77 -9.51
CA GLU A 181 10.48 15.46 -8.85
C GLU A 181 10.35 15.44 -7.32
N ILE A 182 9.59 16.37 -6.73
CA ILE A 182 9.29 16.34 -5.29
C ILE A 182 8.44 15.12 -4.94
N VAL A 183 7.45 14.73 -5.76
CA VAL A 183 6.61 13.54 -5.53
C VAL A 183 7.46 12.27 -5.42
N LEU A 184 8.39 12.05 -6.36
CA LEU A 184 9.30 10.90 -6.33
C LEU A 184 10.25 10.98 -5.13
N SER A 185 10.75 12.19 -4.84
CA SER A 185 11.70 12.42 -3.73
C SER A 185 11.06 12.23 -2.36
N LEU A 186 9.78 12.56 -2.16
CA LEU A 186 9.04 12.29 -0.91
C LEU A 186 9.00 10.79 -0.59
N ALA A 187 8.84 9.93 -1.60
CA ALA A 187 8.88 8.49 -1.40
C ALA A 187 10.30 8.00 -1.09
N TYR A 188 11.27 8.44 -1.89
CA TYR A 188 12.66 7.94 -1.81
C TYR A 188 13.45 8.45 -0.60
N LEU A 189 13.21 9.69 -0.17
CA LEU A 189 13.99 10.35 0.88
C LEU A 189 13.27 10.42 2.23
N SER A 190 11.97 10.19 2.25
CA SER A 190 11.15 10.35 3.45
C SER A 190 10.11 9.24 3.65
N GLY A 191 10.12 8.21 2.80
CA GLY A 191 9.25 7.05 2.97
C GLY A 191 7.77 7.40 2.92
N PHE A 192 7.33 8.20 1.95
CA PHE A 192 5.90 8.41 1.67
C PHE A 192 5.31 7.25 0.86
N ARG A 193 4.01 6.96 1.06
CA ARG A 193 3.22 6.11 0.16
C ARG A 193 2.68 6.93 -1.01
N SER A 194 2.33 6.28 -2.11
CA SER A 194 1.77 6.94 -3.31
C SER A 194 0.59 7.86 -2.99
N ALA A 195 -0.39 7.38 -2.21
CA ALA A 195 -1.53 8.20 -1.81
C ALA A 195 -1.15 9.33 -0.80
N GLU A 196 -0.10 9.15 -0.01
CA GLU A 196 0.33 10.16 0.98
C GLU A 196 0.95 11.38 0.31
N THR A 197 1.59 11.24 -0.87
CA THR A 197 2.26 12.35 -1.59
C THR A 197 1.29 13.31 -2.28
N VAL A 198 0.01 12.94 -2.40
CA VAL A 198 -1.03 13.74 -3.06
C VAL A 198 -2.20 14.04 -2.13
N ASN A 199 -2.19 13.54 -0.89
CA ASN A 199 -3.24 13.81 0.09
C ASN A 199 -3.23 15.30 0.49
N PRO A 200 -4.35 16.03 0.30
CA PRO A 200 -4.47 17.45 0.63
C PRO A 200 -4.08 17.80 2.07
N ASP A 201 -4.43 16.93 3.02
CA ASP A 201 -4.17 17.17 4.44
C ASP A 201 -2.67 17.10 4.71
N ASN A 202 -1.99 16.09 4.15
CA ASN A 202 -0.56 15.87 4.35
C ASN A 202 0.32 16.91 3.66
N ILE A 203 -0.13 17.40 2.51
CA ILE A 203 0.67 18.19 1.57
C ILE A 203 0.25 19.68 1.59
N ASN A 204 -0.43 20.09 2.66
CA ASN A 204 -0.88 21.46 2.87
C ASN A 204 0.29 22.42 3.11
N LEU A 205 0.36 23.51 2.33
CA LEU A 205 1.44 24.48 2.38
C LEU A 205 1.53 25.24 3.70
N LYS A 206 0.41 25.54 4.36
CA LYS A 206 0.42 26.24 5.65
C LYS A 206 1.11 25.37 6.71
N ARG A 207 0.77 24.08 6.74
CA ARG A 207 1.39 23.10 7.65
C ARG A 207 2.88 22.92 7.34
N ILE A 208 3.24 22.79 6.08
CA ILE A 208 4.64 22.61 5.65
C ILE A 208 5.49 23.84 5.97
N LYS A 209 4.99 25.05 5.69
CA LYS A 209 5.70 26.30 6.01
C LYS A 209 5.94 26.43 7.50
N LYS A 210 4.91 26.18 8.32
CA LYS A 210 5.05 26.18 9.78
C LYS A 210 6.08 25.17 10.26
N ALA A 211 6.05 23.92 9.76
CA ALA A 211 7.03 22.90 10.13
C ALA A 211 8.46 23.27 9.74
N ILE A 212 8.65 23.99 8.62
CA ILE A 212 9.96 24.52 8.21
C ILE A 212 10.42 25.65 9.12
N GLU A 213 9.52 26.56 9.51
CA GLU A 213 9.78 27.65 10.46
C GLU A 213 10.19 27.09 11.83
N ASP A 214 9.36 26.22 12.42
CA ASP A 214 9.64 25.56 13.70
C ASP A 214 11.00 24.83 13.70
N ALA A 215 11.34 24.18 12.58
CA ALA A 215 12.62 23.49 12.42
C ALA A 215 13.81 24.46 12.32
N ASN A 216 13.65 25.61 11.67
CA ASN A 216 14.70 26.63 11.60
C ASN A 216 14.97 27.24 12.98
N ASP A 217 13.92 27.51 13.76
CA ASP A 217 14.03 28.05 15.12
C ASP A 217 14.79 27.08 16.04
N GLN A 218 14.66 25.77 15.79
CA GLN A 218 15.39 24.70 16.48
C GLN A 218 16.79 24.42 15.90
N GLY A 219 17.23 25.13 14.86
CA GLY A 219 18.51 24.88 14.20
C GLY A 219 18.60 23.57 13.42
N LEU A 220 17.47 22.94 13.09
CA LEU A 220 17.42 21.69 12.35
C LEU A 220 17.65 21.90 10.85
N LYS A 221 18.55 21.10 10.27
CA LYS A 221 18.84 21.15 8.83
C LYS A 221 17.66 20.65 7.98
N GLY A 222 16.95 19.61 8.43
CA GLY A 222 15.70 19.12 7.84
C GLY A 222 14.47 19.64 8.59
N PHE A 223 13.33 18.98 8.43
CA PHE A 223 12.15 19.23 9.28
C PHE A 223 11.31 17.97 9.44
N TYR A 224 10.51 17.90 10.50
CA TYR A 224 9.55 16.82 10.73
C TYR A 224 8.16 17.23 10.27
N LEU A 225 7.41 16.30 9.67
CA LEU A 225 6.04 16.51 9.24
C LEU A 225 5.17 15.35 9.75
N SER A 226 4.09 15.68 10.44
CA SER A 226 3.08 14.68 10.82
C SER A 226 2.17 14.42 9.62
N ILE A 227 2.14 13.17 9.14
CA ILE A 227 1.31 12.76 8.02
C ILE A 227 0.32 11.69 8.43
N ILE A 228 -0.79 11.66 7.71
CA ILE A 228 -1.91 10.76 7.87
C ILE A 228 -1.76 9.63 6.84
N GLY A 229 -1.60 8.40 7.33
CA GLY A 229 -1.51 7.19 6.53
C GLY A 229 -2.86 6.46 6.37
N LYS A 230 -2.81 5.21 5.90
CA LYS A 230 -3.99 4.34 5.75
C LYS A 230 -4.52 3.88 7.12
N GLY A 231 -5.84 3.95 7.33
CA GLY A 231 -6.53 3.45 8.52
C GLY A 231 -8.01 3.85 8.55
N LEU A 232 -8.80 3.21 9.41
CA LEU A 232 -10.18 3.62 9.72
C LEU A 232 -10.19 4.99 10.43
N ASN A 233 -11.32 5.70 10.40
CA ASN A 233 -11.54 6.99 11.10
C ASN A 233 -10.50 8.07 10.76
N GLY A 234 -10.19 8.25 9.48
CA GLY A 234 -9.29 9.31 9.02
C GLY A 234 -7.81 8.94 8.99
N GLY A 235 -7.41 7.72 9.40
CA GLY A 235 -6.06 7.19 9.17
C GLY A 235 -5.10 7.32 10.36
N LYS A 236 -4.00 6.55 10.33
CA LYS A 236 -2.97 6.58 11.40
C LYS A 236 -1.99 7.72 11.17
N VAL A 237 -1.81 8.56 12.19
CA VAL A 237 -0.83 9.67 12.17
C VAL A 237 0.57 9.13 12.46
N ARG A 238 1.56 9.59 11.69
CA ARG A 238 2.98 9.26 11.92
C ARG A 238 3.87 10.45 11.54
N ASN A 239 5.00 10.60 12.22
CA ASN A 239 5.98 11.62 11.88
C ASN A 239 6.97 11.09 10.85
N VAL A 240 7.20 11.89 9.81
CA VAL A 240 8.24 11.65 8.80
C VAL A 240 9.26 12.76 8.85
N TYR A 241 10.51 12.43 8.54
CA TYR A 241 11.58 13.42 8.45
C TYR A 241 11.83 13.78 7.00
N ILE A 242 11.81 15.07 6.70
CA ILE A 242 12.17 15.62 5.40
C ILE A 242 13.63 16.08 5.49
N PRO A 243 14.57 15.42 4.80
CA PRO A 243 15.99 15.75 4.89
C PRO A 243 16.32 17.09 4.22
N PRO A 244 17.51 17.67 4.49
CA PRO A 244 17.89 19.01 4.01
C PRO A 244 17.81 19.15 2.48
N GLU A 245 18.21 18.13 1.73
CA GLU A 245 18.14 18.15 0.28
C GLU A 245 16.70 18.28 -0.25
N LEU A 246 15.75 17.58 0.39
CA LEU A 246 14.34 17.63 0.00
C LEU A 246 13.69 18.93 0.48
N LYS A 247 14.04 19.40 1.69
CA LYS A 247 13.67 20.73 2.19
C LYS A 247 14.06 21.83 1.19
N ASN A 248 15.29 21.76 0.66
CA ASN A 248 15.78 22.72 -0.33
C ASN A 248 15.01 22.66 -1.65
N LYS A 249 14.71 21.45 -2.17
CA LYS A 249 13.87 21.27 -3.36
C LYS A 249 12.46 21.84 -3.15
N ILE A 250 11.85 21.57 -2.00
CA ILE A 250 10.52 22.08 -1.63
C ILE A 250 10.53 23.61 -1.58
N LEU A 251 11.51 24.23 -0.91
CA LEU A 251 11.61 25.69 -0.82
C LEU A 251 11.85 26.34 -2.19
N ALA A 252 12.71 25.76 -3.02
CA ALA A 252 12.94 26.23 -4.38
C ALA A 252 11.66 26.16 -5.23
N PHE A 253 10.90 25.08 -5.09
CA PHE A 253 9.62 24.93 -5.77
C PHE A 253 8.58 25.96 -5.31
N ILE A 254 8.41 26.11 -3.99
CA ILE A 254 7.49 27.08 -3.37
C ILE A 254 7.82 28.50 -3.84
N ARG A 255 9.09 28.90 -3.78
CA ARG A 255 9.53 30.26 -4.11
C ARG A 255 9.58 30.55 -5.61
N GLY A 256 9.72 29.51 -6.44
CA GLY A 256 9.89 29.61 -7.88
C GLY A 256 8.65 29.17 -8.66
N PRO A 257 8.64 27.96 -9.26
CA PRO A 257 7.56 27.50 -10.12
C PRO A 257 6.16 27.58 -9.51
N LEU A 258 5.98 27.22 -8.23
CA LEU A 258 4.67 27.26 -7.58
C LEU A 258 4.17 28.70 -7.42
N LYS A 259 4.98 29.59 -6.84
CA LYS A 259 4.63 31.01 -6.70
C LYS A 259 4.29 31.67 -8.03
N ARG A 260 5.04 31.37 -9.11
CA ARG A 260 4.76 31.92 -10.45
C ARG A 260 3.48 31.37 -11.07
N LYS A 261 3.22 30.07 -10.92
CA LYS A 261 2.09 29.42 -11.58
C LYS A 261 0.79 29.56 -10.80
N CYS A 262 0.86 29.55 -9.47
CA CYS A 262 -0.28 29.66 -8.56
C CYS A 262 0.15 30.33 -7.23
N PRO A 263 0.16 31.68 -7.17
CA PRO A 263 0.55 32.41 -5.96
C PRO A 263 -0.32 32.11 -4.73
N LYS A 264 -1.58 31.72 -4.95
CA LYS A 264 -2.59 31.42 -3.92
C LYS A 264 -2.81 29.91 -3.73
N ALA A 265 -1.82 29.08 -4.07
CA ALA A 265 -1.93 27.64 -3.85
C ALA A 265 -1.97 27.30 -2.35
N ASP A 266 -2.86 26.38 -1.97
CA ASP A 266 -2.90 25.82 -0.63
C ASP A 266 -2.14 24.49 -0.50
N LEU A 267 -1.86 23.83 -1.63
CA LEU A 267 -1.24 22.52 -1.70
C LEU A 267 0.15 22.60 -2.35
N LEU A 268 1.12 21.87 -1.78
CA LEU A 268 2.46 21.75 -2.37
C LEU A 268 2.43 20.92 -3.66
N ILE A 269 1.63 19.85 -3.70
CA ILE A 269 1.48 18.98 -4.87
C ILE A 269 0.06 19.13 -5.40
N CYS A 270 -0.08 19.78 -6.56
CA CYS A 270 -1.39 20.09 -7.14
C CYS A 270 -1.40 20.07 -8.67
N LYS A 271 -2.60 19.95 -9.26
CA LYS A 271 -2.91 20.36 -10.64
C LYS A 271 -3.56 21.73 -10.64
N MET A 272 -3.43 22.42 -11.76
CA MET A 272 -4.04 23.73 -11.99
C MET A 272 -5.23 23.59 -12.91
N VAL A 273 -6.41 24.00 -12.44
CA VAL A 273 -7.66 23.98 -13.22
C VAL A 273 -8.35 25.32 -13.05
N LYS A 274 -8.57 26.06 -14.15
CA LYS A 274 -9.23 27.38 -14.14
C LYS A 274 -8.68 28.36 -13.08
N GLY A 275 -7.37 28.36 -12.86
CA GLY A 275 -6.70 29.22 -11.88
C GLY A 275 -6.72 28.73 -10.42
N GLN A 276 -7.40 27.62 -10.14
CA GLN A 276 -7.44 27.00 -8.81
C GLN A 276 -6.45 25.84 -8.69
N SER A 277 -5.88 25.69 -7.49
CA SER A 277 -5.04 24.55 -7.10
C SER A 277 -5.93 23.42 -6.61
N LEU A 278 -5.90 22.29 -7.30
CA LEU A 278 -6.66 21.09 -6.93
C LEU A 278 -5.69 19.92 -6.67
N PRO A 279 -6.06 18.98 -5.79
CA PRO A 279 -5.24 17.79 -5.57
C PRO A 279 -5.10 16.96 -6.84
N LEU A 280 -3.99 16.24 -6.93
CA LEU A 280 -3.78 15.20 -7.92
C LEU A 280 -4.51 13.93 -7.51
N GLU A 281 -4.77 13.07 -8.48
CA GLU A 281 -5.41 11.78 -8.24
C GLU A 281 -4.46 10.84 -7.51
N THR A 282 -5.02 9.92 -6.71
CA THR A 282 -4.25 9.01 -5.83
C THR A 282 -3.29 8.09 -6.59
N HIS A 283 -3.53 7.87 -7.88
CA HIS A 283 -2.67 7.06 -8.74
C HIS A 283 -1.58 7.87 -9.44
N HIS A 284 -1.57 9.21 -9.33
CA HIS A 284 -0.61 10.08 -10.05
C HIS A 284 0.84 9.68 -9.80
N ALA A 285 1.21 9.41 -8.54
CA ALA A 285 2.57 8.99 -8.20
C ALA A 285 2.96 7.66 -8.87
N THR A 286 2.04 6.70 -8.90
CA THR A 286 2.25 5.41 -9.56
C THR A 286 2.39 5.55 -11.07
N SER A 287 1.50 6.33 -11.70
CA SER A 287 1.56 6.61 -13.15
C SER A 287 2.84 7.36 -13.51
N LEU A 288 3.21 8.39 -12.74
CA LEU A 288 4.44 9.15 -12.92
C LEU A 288 5.67 8.24 -12.90
N PHE A 289 5.77 7.33 -11.93
CA PHE A 289 6.88 6.39 -11.87
C PHE A 289 6.93 5.50 -13.12
N GLY A 290 5.78 4.95 -13.53
CA GLY A 290 5.69 4.10 -14.73
C GLY A 290 6.06 4.85 -16.01
N GLU A 291 5.56 6.06 -16.19
CA GLU A 291 5.91 6.93 -17.33
C GLU A 291 7.42 7.26 -17.34
N THR A 292 7.99 7.58 -16.17
CA THR A 292 9.42 7.89 -16.01
C THR A 292 10.27 6.65 -16.33
N LEU A 293 9.86 5.47 -15.86
CA LEU A 293 10.52 4.21 -16.17
C LEU A 293 10.45 3.90 -17.65
N ASN A 294 9.29 4.03 -18.28
CA ASN A 294 9.16 3.78 -19.73
C ASN A 294 10.09 4.71 -20.53
N LYS A 295 10.13 6.00 -20.17
CA LYS A 295 11.01 6.97 -20.80
C LYS A 295 12.50 6.66 -20.59
N LEU A 296 12.88 6.25 -19.37
CA LEU A 296 14.23 5.77 -19.06
C LEU A 296 14.63 4.59 -19.95
N LEU A 297 13.75 3.60 -20.10
CA LEU A 297 14.05 2.39 -20.86
C LEU A 297 14.12 2.66 -22.37
N SER A 298 13.38 3.65 -22.87
CA SER A 298 13.36 4.03 -24.29
C SER A 298 14.48 5.00 -24.69
N GLU A 299 14.88 5.92 -23.81
CA GLU A 299 15.84 7.00 -24.13
C GLU A 299 17.22 6.80 -23.47
N GLY A 300 17.32 5.96 -22.42
CA GLY A 300 18.56 5.75 -21.68
C GLY A 300 19.49 4.73 -22.35
N GLU A 301 20.78 5.04 -22.31
CA GLU A 301 21.84 4.16 -22.84
C GLU A 301 21.80 2.77 -22.18
N ILE A 302 22.06 1.73 -22.98
CA ILE A 302 21.82 0.34 -22.57
C ILE A 302 22.61 -0.02 -21.32
N GLU A 303 23.88 0.39 -21.26
CA GLU A 303 24.79 0.09 -20.16
C GLU A 303 24.31 0.72 -18.84
N GLU A 304 23.99 2.01 -18.86
CA GLU A 304 23.50 2.76 -17.69
C GLU A 304 22.13 2.29 -17.18
N THR A 305 21.34 1.62 -18.04
CA THR A 305 19.96 1.18 -17.72
C THR A 305 19.79 -0.34 -17.67
N SER A 306 20.88 -1.11 -17.69
CA SER A 306 20.90 -2.57 -17.63
C SER A 306 20.14 -3.12 -16.41
N ALA A 307 20.46 -2.64 -15.20
CA ALA A 307 19.77 -3.02 -13.96
C ALA A 307 18.26 -2.64 -13.99
N TRP A 308 17.94 -1.48 -14.55
CA TRP A 308 16.54 -1.05 -14.72
C TRP A 308 15.77 -1.96 -15.66
N ARG A 309 16.37 -2.41 -16.78
CA ARG A 309 15.77 -3.38 -17.70
C ARG A 309 15.55 -4.73 -17.03
N ALA A 310 16.55 -5.25 -16.34
CA ALA A 310 16.48 -6.54 -15.64
C ALA A 310 15.33 -6.59 -14.62
N HIS A 311 15.05 -5.46 -13.96
CA HIS A 311 14.06 -5.38 -12.89
C HIS A 311 12.80 -4.58 -13.22
N ALA A 312 12.57 -4.23 -14.48
CA ALA A 312 11.45 -3.37 -14.92
C ALA A 312 10.06 -3.89 -14.52
N LYS A 313 9.88 -5.22 -14.45
CA LYS A 313 8.63 -5.84 -14.01
C LYS A 313 8.37 -5.71 -12.50
N TYR A 314 9.41 -5.51 -11.70
CA TYR A 314 9.33 -5.47 -10.23
C TYR A 314 9.34 -4.04 -9.69
N ARG A 315 10.11 -3.15 -10.32
CA ARG A 315 10.24 -1.76 -9.87
C ARG A 315 8.94 -0.98 -10.14
N ARG A 316 8.37 -0.41 -9.08
CA ARG A 316 7.15 0.39 -9.05
C ARG A 316 7.38 1.59 -8.12
N PHE A 317 6.43 2.51 -8.02
CA PHE A 317 6.55 3.65 -7.10
C PHE A 317 6.86 3.23 -5.65
N HIS A 318 6.28 2.12 -5.18
CA HIS A 318 6.54 1.62 -3.83
C HIS A 318 7.98 1.16 -3.61
N SER A 319 8.70 0.80 -4.68
CA SER A 319 10.12 0.46 -4.62
C SER A 319 10.97 1.63 -4.13
N LEU A 320 10.58 2.89 -4.40
CA LEU A 320 11.25 4.07 -3.83
C LEU A 320 11.15 4.09 -2.30
N ARG A 321 9.99 3.69 -1.76
CA ARG A 321 9.78 3.59 -0.31
C ARG A 321 10.60 2.44 0.30
N HIS A 322 10.70 1.32 -0.42
CA HIS A 322 11.58 0.24 0.00
C HIS A 322 13.04 0.70 0.04
N SER A 323 13.51 1.42 -0.98
CA SER A 323 14.85 2.02 -0.98
C SER A 323 15.07 3.00 0.16
N TYR A 324 14.09 3.84 0.49
CA TYR A 324 14.18 4.70 1.68
C TYR A 324 14.47 3.87 2.94
N ALA A 325 13.73 2.78 3.16
CA ALA A 325 13.89 1.96 4.34
C ALA A 325 15.23 1.21 4.35
N THR A 326 15.68 0.70 3.21
CA THR A 326 17.02 0.08 3.07
C THR A 326 18.14 1.09 3.30
N ASN A 327 18.03 2.31 2.77
CA ASN A 327 19.03 3.37 2.99
C ASN A 327 19.09 3.76 4.48
N PHE A 328 17.93 3.82 5.15
CA PHE A 328 17.88 4.09 6.58
C PHE A 328 18.42 2.90 7.41
N ALA A 329 18.21 1.66 6.95
CA ALA A 329 18.80 0.47 7.57
C ALA A 329 20.33 0.54 7.58
N MET A 330 20.95 1.03 6.49
CA MET A 330 22.38 1.30 6.44
C MET A 330 22.81 2.29 7.53
N GLU A 331 22.07 3.39 7.70
CA GLU A 331 22.35 4.36 8.78
C GLU A 331 22.25 3.73 10.17
N ILE A 332 21.28 2.84 10.40
CA ILE A 332 21.16 2.09 11.66
C ILE A 332 22.39 1.20 11.88
N ARG A 333 22.80 0.42 10.87
CA ARG A 333 23.97 -0.45 10.96
C ARG A 333 25.25 0.34 11.22
N LEU A 334 25.37 1.54 10.65
CA LEU A 334 26.47 2.49 10.90
C LEU A 334 26.36 3.23 12.26
N GLY A 335 25.40 2.89 13.11
CA GLY A 335 25.23 3.49 14.44
C GLY A 335 24.62 4.89 14.45
N LYS A 336 24.02 5.33 13.34
CA LYS A 336 23.46 6.69 13.15
C LYS A 336 21.93 6.72 13.22
N GLY A 337 21.30 5.62 13.62
CA GLY A 337 19.85 5.52 13.71
C GLY A 337 19.38 4.38 14.61
N PHE A 338 18.08 4.35 14.87
CA PHE A 338 17.43 3.31 15.69
C PHE A 338 16.32 2.61 14.90
N GLU A 339 16.15 1.31 15.14
CA GLU A 339 15.13 0.47 14.49
C GLU A 339 13.71 1.02 14.69
N LYS A 340 13.41 1.49 15.90
CA LYS A 340 12.12 2.11 16.25
C LYS A 340 11.85 3.36 15.43
N THR A 341 12.87 4.19 15.19
CA THR A 341 12.75 5.37 14.32
C THR A 341 12.36 4.97 12.90
N LEU A 342 12.96 3.91 12.35
CA LEU A 342 12.58 3.41 11.03
C LEU A 342 11.15 2.85 11.03
N GLN A 343 10.78 2.08 12.05
CA GLN A 343 9.42 1.52 12.19
C GLN A 343 8.35 2.62 12.19
N GLU A 344 8.53 3.66 13.01
CA GLU A 344 7.61 4.80 13.11
C GLU A 344 7.54 5.58 11.78
N ARG A 345 8.71 5.88 11.19
CA ARG A 345 8.83 6.55 9.88
C ARG A 345 8.37 5.69 8.71
N MET A 346 8.12 4.41 8.89
CA MET A 346 7.48 3.55 7.89
C MET A 346 6.03 3.24 8.25
N GLY A 347 5.59 3.53 9.48
CA GLY A 347 4.27 3.18 9.98
C GLY A 347 4.02 1.66 9.92
N HIS A 348 5.02 0.85 10.28
CA HIS A 348 4.87 -0.60 10.38
C HIS A 348 4.22 -0.97 11.71
N ALA A 349 3.18 -1.80 11.67
CA ALA A 349 2.50 -2.27 12.88
C ALA A 349 3.41 -3.18 13.72
N HIS A 350 4.27 -3.98 13.08
CA HIS A 350 5.19 -4.90 13.73
C HIS A 350 6.63 -4.60 13.33
N ILE A 351 7.55 -4.74 14.29
CA ILE A 351 8.98 -4.50 14.07
C ILE A 351 9.59 -5.51 13.09
N THR A 352 9.04 -6.72 13.02
CA THR A 352 9.46 -7.78 12.08
C THR A 352 9.41 -7.32 10.62
N THR A 353 8.46 -6.43 10.25
CA THR A 353 8.43 -5.83 8.90
C THR A 353 9.62 -4.89 8.68
N THR A 354 10.09 -4.20 9.72
CA THR A 354 11.29 -3.36 9.66
C THR A 354 12.55 -4.21 9.56
N HIS A 355 12.60 -5.34 10.26
CA HIS A 355 13.74 -6.27 10.23
C HIS A 355 14.03 -6.82 8.82
N ILE A 356 13.02 -6.97 7.95
CA ILE A 356 13.23 -7.33 6.53
C ILE A 356 14.26 -6.39 5.86
N TYR A 357 14.17 -5.08 6.10
CA TYR A 357 15.08 -4.10 5.49
C TYR A 357 16.46 -4.12 6.13
N LEU A 358 16.55 -4.37 7.44
CA LEU A 358 17.83 -4.49 8.16
C LEU A 358 18.59 -5.72 7.69
N HIS A 359 17.90 -6.86 7.57
CA HIS A 359 18.47 -8.09 7.02
C HIS A 359 18.98 -7.86 5.60
N PHE A 360 18.13 -7.35 4.72
CA PHE A 360 18.48 -7.12 3.32
C PHE A 360 19.67 -6.15 3.15
N GLU A 361 19.69 -5.05 3.89
CA GLU A 361 20.83 -4.12 3.84
C GLU A 361 22.12 -4.76 4.33
N ALA A 362 22.08 -5.54 5.42
CA ALA A 362 23.24 -6.26 5.92
C ALA A 362 23.78 -7.26 4.88
N VAL A 363 22.88 -7.97 4.18
CA VAL A 363 23.27 -8.85 3.06
C VAL A 363 23.92 -8.06 1.93
N LEU A 364 23.37 -6.91 1.53
CA LEU A 364 23.97 -6.04 0.52
C LEU A 364 25.37 -5.53 0.94
N ALA A 365 25.59 -5.32 2.23
CA ALA A 365 26.86 -4.89 2.79
C ALA A 365 27.88 -6.04 2.97
N GLY A 366 27.49 -7.29 2.74
CA GLY A 366 28.32 -8.46 3.04
C GLY A 366 28.50 -8.74 4.54
N ASP A 367 27.66 -8.15 5.40
CA ASP A 367 27.71 -8.30 6.85
C ASP A 367 26.85 -9.49 7.30
N HIS A 368 27.42 -10.68 7.25
CA HIS A 368 26.72 -11.92 7.59
C HIS A 368 26.26 -11.97 9.05
N GLN A 369 26.98 -11.34 9.99
CA GLN A 369 26.61 -11.34 11.40
C GLN A 369 25.36 -10.49 11.63
N ALA A 370 25.33 -9.26 11.09
CA ALA A 370 24.14 -8.41 11.15
C ALA A 370 22.98 -9.03 10.38
N ALA A 371 23.22 -9.67 9.23
CA ALA A 371 22.19 -10.35 8.46
C ALA A 371 21.55 -11.48 9.29
N ASN A 372 22.34 -12.31 9.98
CA ASN A 372 21.83 -13.39 10.83
C ASN A 372 21.03 -12.86 12.04
N LYS A 373 21.44 -11.74 12.63
CA LYS A 373 20.70 -11.09 13.74
C LYS A 373 19.25 -10.73 13.35
N PHE A 374 19.04 -10.29 12.11
CA PHE A 374 17.73 -9.86 11.60
C PHE A 374 17.05 -10.88 10.68
N GLY A 375 17.69 -12.03 10.45
CA GLY A 375 17.21 -13.07 9.56
C GLY A 375 15.87 -13.64 10.02
N PHE A 376 15.01 -13.98 9.06
CA PHE A 376 13.80 -14.73 9.36
C PHE A 376 14.19 -16.14 9.81
N ASN A 377 13.98 -16.45 11.09
CA ASN A 377 13.92 -17.84 11.53
C ASN A 377 12.49 -18.35 11.32
N PRO A 378 12.20 -19.18 10.30
CA PRO A 378 10.86 -19.71 10.07
C PRO A 378 10.35 -20.58 11.24
N ASP A 379 11.26 -21.05 12.11
CA ASP A 379 10.94 -21.86 13.30
C ASP A 379 10.72 -21.03 14.58
N ALA A 380 10.86 -19.69 14.55
CA ALA A 380 10.55 -18.83 15.69
C ALA A 380 9.03 -18.54 15.83
N GLY A 381 8.19 -19.46 15.35
CA GLY A 381 6.79 -19.53 15.74
C GLY A 381 6.72 -19.99 17.18
N THR A 382 6.13 -19.17 18.04
CA THR A 382 5.85 -19.44 19.46
C THR A 382 7.09 -19.70 20.34
N CYS A 383 7.77 -18.63 20.75
CA CYS A 383 8.32 -18.60 22.10
C CYS A 383 7.33 -17.81 22.97
N LEU A 384 6.41 -18.54 23.61
CA LEU A 384 5.83 -18.07 24.86
C LEU A 384 7.02 -17.79 25.78
N GLU A 385 7.08 -16.57 26.31
CA GLU A 385 8.03 -16.18 27.34
C GLU A 385 8.09 -17.29 28.39
N SER A 386 9.22 -17.97 28.47
CA SER A 386 9.55 -18.85 29.58
C SER A 386 9.67 -17.97 30.83
N THR A 387 8.56 -17.85 31.54
CA THR A 387 8.50 -17.38 32.92
C THR A 387 9.16 -18.45 33.78
N GLN A 388 10.47 -18.41 33.86
CA GLN A 388 11.22 -19.25 34.79
C GLN A 388 12.50 -18.56 35.23
N GLU A 389 12.34 -17.44 35.93
CA GLU A 389 13.31 -16.90 36.86
C GLU A 389 12.54 -15.94 37.77
N LEU A 390 12.13 -16.44 38.95
CA LEU A 390 11.78 -15.73 40.20
C LEU A 390 11.03 -16.70 41.15
N ILE A 391 11.67 -17.82 41.51
CA ILE A 391 11.42 -18.52 42.77
C ILE A 391 12.77 -19.03 43.26
N ASN A 392 13.42 -18.21 44.09
CA ASN A 392 14.29 -18.62 45.18
C ASN A 392 14.76 -17.35 45.89
N ASP A 393 13.98 -16.94 46.90
CA ASP A 393 14.48 -16.41 48.18
C ASP A 393 13.25 -16.18 49.07
N GLN A 394 12.90 -17.20 49.86
CA GLN A 394 12.36 -17.14 51.22
C GLN A 394 12.21 -18.59 51.71
N ASP A 395 13.29 -19.11 52.30
CA ASP A 395 13.34 -19.80 53.60
C ASP A 395 14.76 -20.28 53.91
#